data_AF-A0A2G9XBM1-F1
#
_entry.id   AF-A0A2G9XBM1-F1
#
_cell.length_a   1.000
_cell.length_b   1.000
_cell.length_c   1.000
_cell.angle_alpha   90.00
_cell.angle_beta   90.00
_cell.angle_gamma   90.00
#
_symmetry.space_group_name_H-M   'P 1'
#
loop_
_entity.id
_entity.type
_entity.pdbx_description
1 polymer ?
#
loop_
_entity_poly.entity_id
_entity_poly.type
_entity_poly.pdbx_seq_one_letter_code
_entity_poly.pdbx_strand_id
1 'polypeptide(L)'
;MTNELKAGIIHLLEVKKPKVMLISDDKKHILDLIESAQKTLVIPVASKEKDSLSAALAISFIIKDLSKEVSILYPYDIPSEFKEFENLVDIKKEFDQKSLVVGINYKDTPVEKINYYIKDDTLNLVVTPVPSNFDLSRVSFTKTGTKYDLIIVIGAKDLGELGNIYYENIDDFKKPPVLNISNGDISENYGTININDPTFDSLTELMYNKLALWGFKPNKNAAKALLIGFKQ
;
A
#
# COMPACT_ATOMS: atom_id res chain seq x y z
N MET A 1 49.20 -17.38 4.05
CA MET A 1 47.86 -16.77 4.05
C MET A 1 46.86 -17.88 3.83
N THR A 2 46.24 -18.30 4.92
CA THR A 2 45.57 -19.58 5.13
C THR A 2 44.17 -19.63 4.51
N ASN A 3 43.75 -20.83 4.12
CA ASN A 3 42.43 -21.17 3.56
C ASN A 3 41.23 -20.77 4.43
N GLU A 4 41.45 -20.28 5.65
CA GLU A 4 40.40 -19.81 6.57
C GLU A 4 39.83 -18.43 6.19
N LEU A 5 40.61 -17.57 5.53
CA LEU A 5 40.13 -16.26 5.06
C LEU A 5 39.19 -16.36 3.84
N LYS A 6 39.27 -17.46 3.07
CA LYS A 6 38.32 -17.73 1.98
C LYS A 6 37.00 -18.34 2.47
N ALA A 7 37.01 -19.06 3.60
CA ALA A 7 35.78 -19.60 4.18
C ALA A 7 34.95 -18.53 4.91
N GLY A 8 35.62 -17.53 5.54
CA GLY A 8 34.94 -16.47 6.29
C GLY A 8 34.21 -15.41 5.44
N ILE A 9 34.58 -15.25 4.16
CA ILE A 9 33.95 -14.25 3.26
C ILE A 9 32.73 -14.84 2.54
N ILE A 10 32.65 -16.16 2.38
CA ILE A 10 31.52 -16.81 1.72
C ILE A 10 30.28 -16.88 2.63
N HIS A 11 30.43 -16.67 3.95
CA HIS A 11 29.32 -16.79 4.90
C HIS A 11 28.52 -15.49 5.14
N LEU A 12 28.87 -14.36 4.51
CA LEU A 12 28.29 -13.04 4.86
C LEU A 12 27.53 -12.33 3.75
N LEU A 13 27.09 -13.04 2.70
CA LEU A 13 26.16 -12.52 1.70
C LEU A 13 25.13 -13.57 1.23
N GLU A 14 24.61 -14.39 2.16
CA GLU A 14 23.27 -14.94 1.96
C GLU A 14 22.25 -13.82 2.25
N VAL A 15 22.12 -12.89 1.30
CA VAL A 15 20.83 -12.23 1.12
C VAL A 15 19.85 -13.38 0.93
N LYS A 16 18.95 -13.60 1.90
CA LYS A 16 17.85 -14.55 1.77
C LYS A 16 17.19 -14.28 0.43
N LYS A 17 17.45 -15.12 -0.57
CA LYS A 17 16.78 -15.03 -1.86
C LYS A 17 15.28 -15.13 -1.56
N PRO A 18 14.43 -14.21 -2.07
CA PRO A 18 12.99 -14.35 -1.91
C PRO A 18 12.60 -15.72 -2.47
N LYS A 19 11.86 -16.47 -1.67
CA LYS A 19 11.42 -17.83 -2.01
C LYS A 19 10.48 -17.71 -3.21
N VAL A 20 10.94 -18.14 -4.39
CA VAL A 20 10.05 -18.34 -5.55
C VAL A 20 9.20 -19.56 -5.24
N MET A 21 7.93 -19.34 -4.92
CA MET A 21 7.04 -20.38 -4.40
C MET A 21 5.89 -20.62 -5.40
N LEU A 22 5.80 -21.85 -5.88
CA LEU A 22 4.76 -22.26 -6.83
C LEU A 22 3.44 -22.48 -6.09
N ILE A 23 2.53 -21.52 -6.26
CA ILE A 23 1.04 -21.48 -6.21
C ILE A 23 0.24 -22.37 -5.22
N SER A 24 0.63 -23.61 -4.87
CA SER A 24 -0.24 -24.52 -4.11
C SER A 24 -0.20 -24.35 -2.58
N ASP A 25 0.91 -23.88 -2.00
CA ASP A 25 1.14 -23.96 -0.54
C ASP A 25 0.90 -22.65 0.23
N ASP A 26 0.60 -21.53 -0.45
CA ASP A 26 0.51 -20.18 0.16
C ASP A 26 -0.90 -19.60 0.26
N LYS A 27 -1.95 -20.36 -0.10
CA LYS A 27 -3.36 -19.90 0.05
C LYS A 27 -3.63 -19.37 1.46
N LYS A 28 -3.15 -20.08 2.49
CA LYS A 28 -3.35 -19.68 3.87
C LYS A 28 -2.66 -18.35 4.19
N HIS A 29 -1.40 -18.18 3.80
CA HIS A 29 -0.67 -16.94 4.05
C HIS A 29 -1.30 -15.73 3.35
N ILE A 30 -1.78 -15.90 2.11
CA ILE A 30 -2.48 -14.83 1.38
C ILE A 30 -3.79 -14.48 2.08
N LEU A 31 -4.58 -15.49 2.47
CA LEU A 31 -5.80 -15.26 3.23
C LEU A 31 -5.50 -14.57 4.56
N ASP A 32 -4.48 -15.01 5.31
CA ASP A 32 -4.08 -14.39 6.57
C ASP A 32 -3.71 -12.90 6.38
N LEU A 33 -2.99 -12.55 5.29
CA LEU A 33 -2.70 -11.13 4.96
C LEU A 33 -3.97 -10.33 4.68
N ILE A 34 -4.85 -10.86 3.81
CA ILE A 34 -6.07 -10.16 3.41
C ILE A 34 -7.05 -10.07 4.59
N GLU A 35 -7.17 -11.11 5.42
CA GLU A 35 -8.10 -11.21 6.55
C GLU A 35 -7.60 -10.52 7.82
N SER A 36 -6.30 -10.26 7.97
CA SER A 36 -5.78 -9.47 9.10
C SER A 36 -5.77 -7.96 8.84
N ALA A 37 -5.51 -7.51 7.60
CA ALA A 37 -5.42 -6.09 7.26
C ALA A 37 -6.75 -5.35 7.49
N GLN A 38 -6.76 -4.24 8.22
CA GLN A 38 -7.96 -3.41 8.39
C GLN A 38 -8.06 -2.34 7.30
N LYS A 39 -6.91 -1.84 6.86
CA LYS A 39 -6.79 -0.84 5.81
C LYS A 39 -5.82 -1.26 4.71
N THR A 40 -6.32 -1.48 3.50
CA THR A 40 -5.53 -1.94 2.35
C THR A 40 -5.39 -0.86 1.28
N LEU A 41 -4.18 -0.70 0.75
CA LEU A 41 -3.94 0.09 -0.46
C LEU A 41 -3.76 -0.84 -1.66
N VAL A 42 -4.48 -0.61 -2.75
CA VAL A 42 -4.34 -1.36 -4.00
C VAL A 42 -3.76 -0.44 -5.07
N ILE A 43 -2.71 -0.87 -5.76
CA ILE A 43 -1.99 -0.07 -6.74
C ILE A 43 -1.88 -0.85 -8.05
N PRO A 44 -2.76 -0.59 -9.04
CA PRO A 44 -2.63 -1.15 -10.38
C PRO A 44 -1.55 -0.42 -11.18
N VAL A 45 -0.78 -1.17 -11.98
CA VAL A 45 0.23 -0.60 -12.88
C VAL A 45 -0.42 0.13 -14.05
N ALA A 46 0.13 1.29 -14.43
CA ALA A 46 -0.37 2.11 -15.52
C ALA A 46 -0.19 1.48 -16.92
N SER A 47 0.88 0.70 -17.10
CA SER A 47 1.26 0.12 -18.40
C SER A 47 0.25 -0.90 -18.94
N LYS A 48 -0.59 -1.45 -18.06
CA LYS A 48 -1.68 -2.40 -18.37
C LYS A 48 -3.04 -1.83 -17.92
N GLU A 49 -3.19 -0.52 -18.06
CA GLU A 49 -4.24 0.35 -17.53
C GLU A 49 -5.57 -0.34 -17.17
N LYS A 50 -6.33 -0.73 -18.18
CA LYS A 50 -7.69 -1.23 -18.00
C LYS A 50 -7.73 -2.66 -17.43
N ASP A 51 -6.71 -3.48 -17.67
CA ASP A 51 -6.61 -4.84 -17.17
C ASP A 51 -6.19 -4.86 -15.69
N SER A 52 -5.17 -4.08 -15.34
CA SER A 52 -4.72 -3.92 -13.95
C SER A 52 -5.78 -3.24 -13.08
N LEU A 53 -6.46 -2.21 -13.58
CA LEU A 53 -7.54 -1.52 -12.86
C LEU A 53 -8.77 -2.42 -12.65
N SER A 54 -9.12 -3.25 -13.63
CA SER A 54 -10.16 -4.28 -13.49
C SER A 54 -9.85 -5.23 -12.32
N ALA A 55 -8.64 -5.80 -12.30
CA ALA A 55 -8.20 -6.68 -11.23
C ALA A 55 -8.16 -5.96 -9.86
N ALA A 56 -7.71 -4.70 -9.82
CA ALA A 56 -7.69 -3.87 -8.61
C ALA A 56 -9.08 -3.61 -8.04
N LEU A 57 -10.05 -3.26 -8.89
CA LEU A 57 -11.44 -3.07 -8.49
C LEU A 57 -12.06 -4.37 -7.97
N ALA A 58 -11.81 -5.49 -8.65
CA ALA A 58 -12.34 -6.79 -8.25
C ALA A 58 -11.93 -7.16 -6.82
N ILE A 59 -10.63 -7.12 -6.50
CA ILE A 59 -10.15 -7.43 -5.16
C ILE A 59 -10.56 -6.36 -4.13
N SER A 60 -10.67 -5.09 -4.54
CA SER A 60 -11.13 -4.03 -3.65
C SER A 60 -12.58 -4.26 -3.20
N PHE A 61 -13.48 -4.69 -4.11
CA PHE A 61 -14.84 -5.05 -3.72
C PHE A 61 -14.90 -6.27 -2.79
N ILE A 62 -14.00 -7.25 -2.96
CA ILE A 62 -13.87 -8.36 -2.00
C ILE A 62 -13.45 -7.85 -0.61
N ILE A 63 -12.44 -6.99 -0.53
CA ILE A 63 -11.98 -6.41 0.74
C ILE A 63 -13.09 -5.59 1.41
N LYS A 64 -13.89 -4.86 0.63
CA LYS A 64 -15.07 -4.14 1.16
C LYS A 64 -16.13 -5.08 1.72
N ASP A 65 -16.41 -6.20 1.05
CA ASP A 65 -17.38 -7.20 1.54
C ASP A 65 -16.93 -7.84 2.87
N LEU A 66 -15.62 -7.86 3.13
CA LEU A 66 -15.05 -8.23 4.43
C LEU A 66 -15.15 -7.12 5.49
N SER A 67 -15.89 -6.04 5.22
CA SER A 67 -16.07 -4.88 6.10
C SER A 67 -14.77 -4.15 6.47
N LYS A 68 -13.83 -4.07 5.52
CA LYS A 68 -12.52 -3.42 5.69
C LYS A 68 -12.39 -2.15 4.84
N GLU A 69 -11.47 -1.28 5.23
CA GLU A 69 -11.12 -0.10 4.44
C GLU A 69 -10.20 -0.50 3.28
N VAL A 70 -10.51 -0.03 2.08
CA VAL A 70 -9.66 -0.18 0.91
C VAL A 70 -9.67 1.09 0.07
N SER A 71 -8.49 1.49 -0.36
CA SER A 71 -8.29 2.57 -1.31
C SER A 71 -7.52 2.05 -2.52
N ILE A 72 -7.86 2.53 -3.71
CA ILE A 72 -7.07 2.32 -4.93
C ILE A 72 -6.26 3.59 -5.16
N LEU A 73 -4.95 3.47 -5.35
CA LEU A 73 -4.12 4.60 -5.77
C LEU A 73 -3.86 4.52 -7.26
N TYR A 74 -4.48 5.43 -8.00
CA TYR A 74 -4.46 5.50 -9.45
C TYR A 74 -4.39 6.98 -9.89
N PRO A 75 -3.18 7.51 -10.18
CA PRO A 75 -2.97 8.94 -10.46
C PRO A 75 -3.44 9.39 -11.85
N TYR A 76 -3.96 8.45 -12.65
CA TYR A 76 -4.38 8.71 -14.03
C TYR A 76 -5.88 8.97 -14.10
N ASP A 77 -6.35 9.35 -15.29
CA ASP A 77 -7.78 9.50 -15.51
C ASP A 77 -8.44 8.13 -15.61
N ILE A 78 -9.58 7.97 -14.93
CA ILE A 78 -10.29 6.71 -14.88
C ILE A 78 -10.97 6.47 -16.23
N PRO A 79 -10.71 5.33 -16.90
CA PRO A 79 -11.34 5.03 -18.19
C PRO A 79 -12.87 5.04 -18.08
N SER A 80 -13.54 5.44 -19.16
CA SER A 80 -14.99 5.68 -19.18
C SER A 80 -15.83 4.49 -18.69
N GLU A 81 -15.37 3.28 -18.98
CA GLU A 81 -15.98 2.01 -18.64
C GLU A 81 -15.94 1.73 -17.12
N PHE A 82 -15.01 2.36 -16.40
CA PHE A 82 -14.84 2.22 -14.94
C PHE A 82 -15.40 3.40 -14.13
N LYS A 83 -15.89 4.48 -14.78
CA LYS A 83 -16.37 5.69 -14.09
C LYS A 83 -17.49 5.43 -13.08
N GLU A 84 -18.31 4.40 -13.30
CA GLU A 84 -19.37 4.04 -12.36
C GLU A 84 -18.85 3.57 -10.99
N PHE A 85 -17.58 3.15 -10.89
CA PHE A 85 -16.97 2.67 -9.65
C PHE A 85 -16.38 3.79 -8.80
N GLU A 86 -16.23 5.01 -9.33
CA GLU A 86 -15.63 6.17 -8.63
C GLU A 86 -16.31 6.49 -7.30
N ASN A 87 -17.63 6.27 -7.22
CA ASN A 87 -18.41 6.50 -6.00
C ASN A 87 -18.61 5.23 -5.16
N LEU A 88 -18.07 4.09 -5.62
CA LEU A 88 -18.26 2.78 -4.99
C LEU A 88 -17.00 2.27 -4.31
N VAL A 89 -15.82 2.74 -4.70
CA VAL A 89 -14.52 2.46 -4.08
C VAL A 89 -13.75 3.78 -3.97
N ASP A 90 -12.99 3.94 -2.91
CA ASP A 90 -12.13 5.12 -2.72
C ASP A 90 -10.95 5.05 -3.69
N ILE A 91 -11.04 5.77 -4.81
CA ILE A 91 -9.97 5.86 -5.82
C ILE A 91 -9.27 7.21 -5.67
N LYS A 92 -8.02 7.18 -5.23
CA LYS A 92 -7.18 8.34 -4.98
C LYS A 92 -6.20 8.56 -6.11
N LYS A 93 -5.88 9.83 -6.38
CA LYS A 93 -4.79 10.19 -7.30
C LYS A 93 -3.43 10.27 -6.60
N GLU A 94 -3.41 10.50 -5.29
CA GLU A 94 -2.19 10.72 -4.52
C GLU A 94 -2.24 9.97 -3.18
N PHE A 95 -1.07 9.71 -2.60
CA PHE A 95 -0.98 9.25 -1.22
C PHE A 95 -1.53 10.31 -0.26
N ASP A 96 -2.10 9.86 0.86
CA ASP A 96 -2.57 10.79 1.88
C ASP A 96 -1.41 11.61 2.45
N GLN A 97 -1.62 12.93 2.52
CA GLN A 97 -0.62 13.84 3.05
C GLN A 97 -0.31 13.53 4.52
N LYS A 98 0.98 13.59 4.85
CA LYS A 98 1.44 13.45 6.24
C LYS A 98 1.27 14.77 6.97
N SER A 99 0.72 14.73 8.18
CA SER A 99 0.58 15.91 9.04
C SER A 99 1.59 15.87 10.18
N LEU A 100 2.22 17.01 10.47
CA LEU A 100 2.98 17.19 11.71
C LEU A 100 2.01 17.62 12.81
N VAL A 101 1.91 16.83 13.86
CA VAL A 101 1.14 17.14 15.07
C VAL A 101 2.11 17.59 16.16
N VAL A 102 1.93 18.82 16.62
CA VAL A 102 2.63 19.39 17.76
C VAL A 102 1.75 19.21 19.00
N GLY A 103 2.06 18.22 19.83
CA GLY A 103 1.31 17.92 21.04
C GLY A 103 1.95 18.62 22.23
N ILE A 104 1.18 19.45 22.95
CA ILE A 104 1.65 20.11 24.17
C ILE A 104 0.84 19.58 25.35
N ASN A 105 1.49 18.87 26.27
CA ASN A 105 0.84 18.42 27.48
C ASN A 105 0.63 19.62 28.41
N TYR A 106 -0.63 20.00 28.66
CA TYR A 106 -1.05 21.14 29.47
C TYR A 106 -1.64 20.76 30.84
N LYS A 107 -1.40 19.53 31.33
CA LYS A 107 -1.77 19.16 32.71
C LYS A 107 -1.37 20.25 33.72
N ASP A 108 -2.33 20.69 34.52
CA ASP A 108 -2.17 21.73 35.54
C ASP A 108 -1.90 23.16 35.00
N THR A 109 -2.21 23.43 33.72
CA THR A 109 -2.19 24.77 33.12
C THR A 109 -3.33 24.90 32.10
N PRO A 110 -4.29 25.83 32.26
CA PRO A 110 -5.31 26.06 31.23
C PRO A 110 -4.69 26.74 30.01
N VAL A 111 -4.91 26.18 28.81
CA VAL A 111 -4.63 26.90 27.56
C VAL A 111 -5.74 27.92 27.35
N GLU A 112 -5.42 29.21 27.40
CA GLU A 112 -6.40 30.26 27.13
C GLU A 112 -6.40 30.70 25.66
N LYS A 113 -5.20 30.80 25.05
CA LYS A 113 -5.04 31.31 23.69
C LYS A 113 -3.93 30.61 22.94
N ILE A 114 -4.23 30.22 21.70
CA ILE A 114 -3.26 29.79 20.69
C ILE A 114 -3.28 30.82 19.57
N ASN A 115 -2.11 31.28 19.14
CA ASN A 115 -1.93 32.13 17.97
C ASN A 115 -0.80 31.57 17.10
N TYR A 116 -0.75 31.94 15.83
CA TYR A 116 0.33 31.53 14.95
C TYR A 116 0.77 32.68 14.03
N TYR A 117 2.04 32.66 13.63
CA TYR A 117 2.54 33.53 12.59
C TYR A 117 3.69 32.84 11.84
N ILE A 118 3.92 33.26 10.60
CA ILE A 118 5.06 32.82 9.80
C ILE A 118 6.08 33.95 9.79
N LYS A 119 7.34 33.62 10.10
CA LYS A 119 8.46 34.56 10.02
C LYS A 119 9.71 33.78 9.61
N ASP A 120 10.47 34.29 8.64
CA ASP A 120 11.71 33.68 8.15
C ASP A 120 11.52 32.18 7.83
N ASP A 121 10.49 31.87 7.03
CA ASP A 121 10.04 30.52 6.64
C ASP A 121 9.74 29.55 7.81
N THR A 122 9.58 30.08 9.01
CA THR A 122 9.30 29.32 10.22
C THR A 122 7.86 29.56 10.68
N LEU A 123 7.08 28.49 10.80
CA LEU A 123 5.79 28.52 11.48
C LEU A 123 6.03 28.62 12.99
N ASN A 124 5.64 29.75 13.58
CA ASN A 124 5.72 30.00 15.01
C ASN A 124 4.32 29.83 15.62
N LEU A 125 4.19 28.93 16.59
CA LEU A 125 2.99 28.75 17.40
C LEU A 125 3.20 29.44 18.75
N VAL A 126 2.38 30.44 19.06
CA VAL A 126 2.39 31.15 20.35
C VAL A 126 1.25 30.62 21.18
N VAL A 127 1.56 30.00 22.31
CA VAL A 127 0.56 29.50 23.25
C VAL A 127 0.68 30.26 24.56
N THR A 128 -0.45 30.70 25.10
CA THR A 128 -0.49 31.55 26.30
C THR A 128 -1.72 31.23 27.16
N PRO A 129 -1.57 31.20 28.49
CA PRO A 129 -0.32 31.31 29.25
C PRO A 129 0.46 29.98 29.29
N VAL A 130 1.77 30.08 29.52
CA VAL A 130 2.61 28.97 30.01
C VAL A 130 3.28 29.39 31.31
N PRO A 131 3.47 28.51 32.30
CA PRO A 131 4.25 28.81 33.50
C PRO A 131 5.67 29.25 33.15
N SER A 132 6.26 30.13 33.94
CA SER A 132 7.64 30.60 33.73
C SER A 132 8.67 29.46 33.76
N ASN A 133 8.37 28.37 34.47
CA ASN A 133 9.17 27.15 34.55
C ASN A 133 8.60 26.01 33.68
N PHE A 134 7.91 26.34 32.57
CA PHE A 134 7.35 25.32 31.68
C PHE A 134 8.43 24.36 31.18
N ASP A 135 8.22 23.07 31.40
CA ASP A 135 9.11 22.02 30.95
C ASP A 135 8.91 21.72 29.46
N LEU A 136 9.91 22.05 28.64
CA LEU A 136 9.89 21.82 27.19
C LEU A 136 9.76 20.34 26.82
N SER A 137 10.08 19.40 27.72
CA SER A 137 9.86 17.97 27.49
C SER A 137 8.38 17.60 27.31
N ARG A 138 7.47 18.49 27.73
CA ARG A 138 6.01 18.37 27.56
C ARG A 138 5.53 18.69 26.14
N VAL A 139 6.43 19.15 25.26
CA VAL A 139 6.17 19.33 23.83
C VAL A 139 6.63 18.08 23.08
N SER A 140 5.73 17.53 22.28
CA SER A 140 5.96 16.34 21.48
C SER A 140 5.65 16.63 20.02
N PHE A 141 6.39 15.97 19.13
CA PHE A 141 6.20 16.07 17.70
C PHE A 141 5.91 14.68 17.16
N THR A 142 4.74 14.52 16.54
CA THR A 142 4.36 13.26 15.91
C THR A 142 4.02 13.51 14.45
N LYS A 143 4.54 12.68 13.55
CA LYS A 143 4.08 12.65 12.16
C LYS A 143 2.92 11.67 12.08
N THR A 144 1.79 12.16 11.63
CA THR A 144 0.58 11.37 11.38
C THR A 144 0.31 11.35 9.87
N GLY A 145 -0.50 10.42 9.44
CA GLY A 145 -0.81 10.16 8.04
C GLY A 145 -1.48 8.80 7.94
N THR A 146 -2.11 8.52 6.81
CA THR A 146 -2.75 7.22 6.62
C THR A 146 -1.72 6.11 6.68
N LYS A 147 -2.00 5.13 7.54
CA LYS A 147 -1.23 3.89 7.62
C LYS A 147 -2.07 2.80 6.99
N TYR A 148 -1.50 2.13 6.00
CA TYR A 148 -2.06 0.92 5.43
C TYR A 148 -1.42 -0.27 6.14
N ASP A 149 -2.20 -1.32 6.37
CA ASP A 149 -1.76 -2.58 6.96
C ASP A 149 -1.33 -3.58 5.89
N LEU A 150 -1.72 -3.35 4.64
CA LEU A 150 -1.39 -4.16 3.47
C LEU A 150 -1.32 -3.27 2.22
N ILE A 151 -0.31 -3.49 1.39
CA ILE A 151 -0.27 -2.94 0.03
C ILE A 151 -0.41 -4.12 -0.95
N ILE A 152 -1.31 -3.99 -1.92
CA ILE A 152 -1.46 -4.93 -3.03
C ILE A 152 -1.03 -4.22 -4.31
N VAL A 153 0.03 -4.70 -4.95
CA VAL A 153 0.51 -4.17 -6.23
C VAL A 153 0.12 -5.12 -7.34
N ILE A 154 -0.47 -4.60 -8.42
CA ILE A 154 -1.04 -5.41 -9.50
C ILE A 154 -0.37 -5.06 -10.82
N GLY A 155 0.37 -6.01 -11.38
CA GLY A 155 0.95 -5.98 -12.72
C GLY A 155 2.33 -5.37 -12.85
N ALA A 156 2.89 -4.80 -11.77
CA ALA A 156 4.20 -4.17 -11.78
C ALA A 156 5.33 -5.22 -11.60
N LYS A 157 6.35 -5.17 -12.45
CA LYS A 157 7.52 -6.08 -12.38
C LYS A 157 8.40 -5.82 -11.17
N ASP A 158 8.53 -4.54 -10.82
CA ASP A 158 9.21 -4.02 -9.64
C ASP A 158 8.47 -2.78 -9.11
N LEU A 159 8.87 -2.27 -7.95
CA LEU A 159 8.27 -1.06 -7.37
C LEU A 159 8.62 0.21 -8.15
N GLY A 160 9.70 0.20 -8.94
CA GLY A 160 10.10 1.32 -9.80
C GLY A 160 9.11 1.59 -10.94
N GLU A 161 8.42 0.55 -11.44
CA GLU A 161 7.34 0.71 -12.43
C GLU A 161 6.15 1.54 -11.90
N LEU A 162 6.03 1.72 -10.58
CA LEU A 162 5.03 2.61 -9.97
C LEU A 162 5.41 4.10 -10.06
N GLY A 163 6.64 4.41 -10.47
CA GLY A 163 7.12 5.78 -10.63
C GLY A 163 7.01 6.60 -9.34
N ASN A 164 6.47 7.82 -9.45
CA ASN A 164 6.38 8.76 -8.33
C ASN A 164 5.57 8.21 -7.15
N ILE A 165 4.58 7.34 -7.41
CA ILE A 165 3.83 6.64 -6.36
C ILE A 165 4.80 5.98 -5.38
N TYR A 166 5.82 5.28 -5.88
CA TYR A 166 6.82 4.63 -5.06
C TYR A 166 7.91 5.59 -4.59
N TYR A 167 8.54 6.35 -5.50
CA TYR A 167 9.72 7.15 -5.17
C TYR A 167 9.45 8.27 -4.15
N GLU A 168 8.24 8.84 -4.12
CA GLU A 168 7.85 9.86 -3.13
C GLU A 168 7.39 9.26 -1.80
N ASN A 169 7.10 7.94 -1.77
CA ASN A 169 6.48 7.26 -0.63
C ASN A 169 7.24 6.00 -0.18
N ILE A 170 8.54 5.91 -0.46
CA ILE A 170 9.39 4.72 -0.16
C ILE A 170 9.21 4.23 1.29
N ASP A 171 9.16 5.16 2.25
CA ASP A 171 9.01 4.80 3.67
C ASP A 171 7.63 4.22 4.01
N ASP A 172 6.59 4.52 3.24
CA ASP A 172 5.26 3.95 3.44
C ASP A 172 5.15 2.55 2.84
N PHE A 173 5.92 2.23 1.80
CA PHE A 173 6.05 0.87 1.27
C PHE A 173 6.83 -0.09 2.17
N LYS A 174 7.72 0.42 3.03
CA LYS A 174 8.53 -0.39 3.95
C LYS A 174 7.78 -0.88 5.20
N LYS A 175 6.61 -0.30 5.49
CA LYS A 175 5.88 -0.53 6.76
C LYS A 175 4.95 -1.74 6.69
N PRO A 176 3.98 -1.82 5.75
CA PRO A 176 3.11 -2.98 5.63
C PRO A 176 3.75 -4.10 4.80
N PRO A 177 3.27 -5.34 4.94
CA PRO A 177 3.50 -6.37 3.93
C PRO A 177 3.00 -5.91 2.55
N VAL A 178 3.72 -6.35 1.51
CA VAL A 178 3.36 -6.10 0.11
C VAL A 178 2.96 -7.43 -0.55
N LEU A 179 1.74 -7.50 -1.09
CA LEU A 179 1.28 -8.58 -1.94
C LEU A 179 1.43 -8.15 -3.41
N ASN A 180 2.37 -8.76 -4.13
CA ASN A 180 2.55 -8.53 -5.55
C ASN A 180 1.75 -9.57 -6.36
N ILE A 181 0.99 -9.13 -7.36
CA ILE A 181 0.21 -9.97 -8.27
C ILE A 181 0.56 -9.60 -9.71
N SER A 182 1.14 -10.53 -10.46
CA SER A 182 1.57 -10.31 -11.84
C SER A 182 1.38 -11.56 -12.70
N ASN A 183 1.23 -11.35 -14.00
CA ASN A 183 1.20 -12.39 -15.03
C ASN A 183 2.35 -12.24 -16.04
N GLY A 184 3.43 -11.53 -15.67
CA GLY A 184 4.56 -11.25 -16.55
C GLY A 184 5.73 -12.24 -16.40
N ASP A 185 6.64 -12.25 -17.37
CA ASP A 185 7.72 -13.25 -17.44
C ASP A 185 8.70 -13.19 -16.25
N ILE A 186 8.97 -12.01 -15.68
CA ILE A 186 9.91 -11.84 -14.56
C ILE A 186 9.47 -10.66 -13.68
N SER A 187 8.95 -10.93 -12.48
CA SER A 187 8.86 -9.96 -11.39
C SER A 187 10.04 -10.12 -10.43
N GLU A 188 10.62 -9.04 -9.91
CA GLU A 188 11.78 -9.08 -8.99
C GLU A 188 11.46 -9.70 -7.61
N ASN A 189 10.24 -10.19 -7.41
CA ASN A 189 9.76 -10.75 -6.15
C ASN A 189 9.95 -9.81 -4.96
N TYR A 190 9.65 -8.52 -5.16
CA TYR A 190 9.77 -7.45 -4.16
C TYR A 190 8.72 -7.53 -3.04
N GLY A 191 7.64 -8.28 -3.25
CA GLY A 191 6.57 -8.44 -2.28
C GLY A 191 6.99 -9.34 -1.11
N THR A 192 6.31 -9.16 0.03
CA THR A 192 6.29 -10.16 1.11
C THR A 192 5.72 -11.48 0.63
N ILE A 193 4.70 -11.42 -0.22
CA ILE A 193 4.19 -12.55 -1.01
C ILE A 193 4.14 -12.11 -2.47
N ASN A 194 4.57 -12.98 -3.38
CA ASN A 194 4.58 -12.72 -4.81
C ASN A 194 3.80 -13.81 -5.54
N ILE A 195 2.76 -13.40 -6.25
CA ILE A 195 1.99 -14.24 -7.15
C ILE A 195 2.40 -13.82 -8.56
N ASN A 196 3.26 -14.61 -9.19
CA ASN A 196 3.62 -14.41 -10.59
C ASN A 196 3.24 -15.66 -11.39
N ASP A 197 2.28 -15.53 -12.28
CA ASP A 197 1.77 -16.66 -13.06
C ASP A 197 1.61 -16.28 -14.54
N PRO A 198 2.64 -16.51 -15.36
CA PRO A 198 2.63 -16.14 -16.77
C PRO A 198 1.76 -17.07 -17.64
N THR A 199 1.07 -18.05 -17.05
CA THR A 199 0.13 -18.92 -17.79
C THR A 199 -1.21 -18.24 -18.06
N PHE A 200 -1.47 -17.09 -17.43
CA PHE A 200 -2.67 -16.28 -17.63
C PHE A 200 -2.43 -15.16 -18.63
N ASP A 201 -3.32 -15.02 -19.62
CA ASP A 201 -3.19 -14.02 -20.68
C ASP A 201 -3.42 -12.58 -20.18
N SER A 202 -4.09 -12.42 -19.02
CA SER A 202 -4.37 -11.12 -18.40
C SER A 202 -4.32 -11.14 -16.86
N LEU A 203 -4.13 -9.97 -16.25
CA LEU A 203 -4.23 -9.76 -14.80
C LEU A 203 -5.66 -9.98 -14.30
N THR A 204 -6.65 -9.64 -15.11
CA THR A 204 -8.07 -9.89 -14.82
C THR A 204 -8.34 -11.39 -14.68
N GLU A 205 -7.84 -12.22 -15.61
CA GLU A 205 -8.02 -13.67 -15.56
C GLU A 205 -7.31 -14.29 -14.35
N LEU A 206 -6.07 -13.87 -14.12
CA LEU A 206 -5.31 -14.26 -12.95
C LEU A 206 -6.08 -13.90 -11.66
N MET A 207 -6.57 -12.67 -11.54
CA MET A 207 -7.32 -12.22 -10.37
C MET A 207 -8.60 -13.06 -10.17
N TYR A 208 -9.38 -13.28 -11.23
CA TYR A 208 -10.58 -14.12 -11.15
C TYR A 208 -10.26 -15.53 -10.65
N ASN A 209 -9.21 -16.16 -11.22
CA ASN A 209 -8.75 -17.48 -10.80
C ASN A 209 -8.35 -17.50 -9.33
N LYS A 210 -7.53 -16.54 -8.89
CA LYS A 210 -7.03 -16.49 -7.51
C LYS A 210 -8.15 -16.21 -6.51
N LEU A 211 -9.08 -15.31 -6.80
CA LEU A 211 -10.25 -15.08 -5.94
C LEU A 211 -11.03 -16.38 -5.69
N ALA A 212 -11.30 -17.15 -6.76
CA ALA A 212 -11.98 -18.44 -6.64
C ALA A 212 -11.16 -19.46 -5.81
N LEU A 213 -9.85 -19.57 -6.06
CA LEU A 213 -8.97 -20.46 -5.30
C LEU A 213 -8.89 -20.07 -3.81
N TRP A 214 -8.92 -18.78 -3.49
CA TRP A 214 -8.96 -18.29 -2.12
C TRP A 214 -10.33 -18.49 -1.45
N GLY A 215 -11.36 -18.82 -2.22
CA GLY A 215 -12.72 -19.05 -1.72
C GLY A 215 -13.59 -17.80 -1.68
N PHE A 216 -13.12 -16.69 -2.25
CA PHE A 216 -13.91 -15.49 -2.40
C PHE A 216 -14.91 -15.62 -3.55
N LYS A 217 -16.10 -15.07 -3.34
CA LYS A 217 -17.17 -15.01 -4.34
C LYS A 217 -17.33 -13.56 -4.78
N PRO A 218 -17.01 -13.21 -6.03
CA PRO A 218 -17.22 -11.86 -6.54
C PRO A 218 -18.68 -11.42 -6.39
N ASN A 219 -18.92 -10.30 -5.70
CA ASN A 219 -20.23 -9.66 -5.68
C ASN A 219 -20.55 -9.03 -7.06
N LYS A 220 -21.72 -8.40 -7.18
CA LYS A 220 -22.16 -7.76 -8.43
C LYS A 220 -21.15 -6.77 -9.01
N ASN A 221 -20.52 -5.94 -8.16
CA ASN A 221 -19.59 -4.92 -8.60
C ASN A 221 -18.22 -5.52 -8.96
N ALA A 222 -17.72 -6.48 -8.15
CA ALA A 222 -16.51 -7.22 -8.46
C ALA A 222 -16.64 -7.99 -9.79
N ALA A 223 -17.76 -8.69 -9.99
CA ALA A 223 -18.04 -9.40 -11.23
C ALA A 223 -18.15 -8.45 -12.43
N LYS A 224 -18.73 -7.26 -12.24
CA LYS A 224 -18.81 -6.25 -13.29
C LYS A 224 -17.44 -5.70 -13.68
N ALA A 225 -16.59 -5.40 -12.69
CA ALA A 225 -15.21 -4.96 -12.92
C ALA A 225 -14.43 -6.02 -13.72
N LEU A 226 -14.48 -7.28 -13.29
CA LEU A 226 -13.86 -8.41 -14.01
C LEU A 226 -14.41 -8.56 -15.44
N LEU A 227 -15.72 -8.41 -15.64
CA LEU A 227 -16.33 -8.49 -16.97
C LEU A 227 -15.85 -7.37 -17.90
N ILE A 228 -15.59 -6.18 -17.38
CA ILE A 228 -14.99 -5.08 -18.16
C ILE A 228 -13.53 -5.44 -18.51
N GLY A 229 -12.78 -6.05 -17.59
CA GLY A 229 -11.45 -6.60 -17.83
C GLY A 229 -11.40 -7.61 -18.98
N PHE A 230 -12.29 -8.61 -18.96
CA PHE A 230 -12.32 -9.70 -19.95
C PHE A 230 -12.70 -9.27 -21.37
N LYS A 231 -13.24 -8.06 -21.57
CA LYS A 231 -13.74 -7.58 -22.87
C LYS A 231 -12.69 -6.79 -23.67
N GLN A 232 -11.46 -6.74 -23.19
CA GLN A 232 -10.39 -5.90 -23.73
C GLN A 232 -9.50 -6.63 -24.71
#